data_AF-A0A2I0F9G6-F1
#
_entry.id   AF-A0A2I0F9G6-F1
#
_cell.length_a   1.000
_cell.length_b   1.000
_cell.length_c   1.000
_cell.angle_alpha   90.00
_cell.angle_beta   90.00
_cell.angle_gamma   90.00
#
_symmetry.space_group_name_H-M   'P 1'
#
loop_
_entity.id
_entity.type
_entity.pdbx_description
1 polymer ?
#
loop_
_entity_poly.entity_id
_entity_poly.type
_entity_poly.pdbx_seq_one_letter_code
_entity_poly.pdbx_strand_id
1 'polypeptide(L)'
;MLIRPIAKRNGVTFTIVASLFIFSSVIALLSSSNNNSIYFPLFAGSLIIGIVLLIVGIVKINDVDYRFSLTNEGIHYFTSRGGFTILWQDIQRIDIPKINDGLELKDLPYIGIRLNQREHLINSASLATLSHMLLEQRALIMLTDPNSTLYGNADNMLYPNVKVTHKYQGLQAMFINRMHYLHDTLGYDIYFPEDDLDRSPAEFIALLRKFKTHCPRSV
;
A
#
# COMPACT_ATOMS: atom_id res chain seq x y z
N MET A 1 8.79 12.52 13.42
CA MET A 1 8.08 11.37 14.04
C MET A 1 8.08 10.21 13.07
N LEU A 2 8.61 9.04 13.47
CA LEU A 2 8.62 7.84 12.64
C LEU A 2 7.39 6.98 12.94
N ILE A 3 6.79 6.42 11.89
CA ILE A 3 5.52 5.69 11.95
C ILE A 3 5.74 4.31 11.35
N ARG A 4 5.34 3.28 12.12
CA ARG A 4 5.46 1.88 11.74
C ARG A 4 4.13 1.36 11.20
N PRO A 5 4.13 0.55 10.13
CA PRO A 5 2.89 0.02 9.56
C PRO A 5 2.23 -1.02 10.47
N ILE A 6 0.88 -1.03 10.50
CA ILE A 6 0.06 -2.06 11.16
C ILE A 6 0.29 -3.42 10.49
N ALA A 7 0.53 -3.47 9.18
CA ALA A 7 0.76 -4.69 8.42
C ALA A 7 1.86 -5.60 9.01
N LYS A 8 2.88 -5.03 9.67
CA LYS A 8 4.00 -5.78 10.29
C LYS A 8 3.62 -6.48 11.61
N ARG A 9 2.50 -6.08 12.24
CA ARG A 9 2.05 -6.62 13.53
C ARG A 9 1.72 -8.11 13.42
N ASN A 10 2.37 -8.94 14.24
CA ASN A 10 2.20 -10.41 14.32
C ASN A 10 3.04 -11.27 13.34
N GLY A 11 3.99 -10.70 12.58
CA GLY A 11 4.86 -11.52 11.70
C GLY A 11 5.62 -12.62 12.44
N VAL A 12 6.19 -12.29 13.60
CA VAL A 12 6.94 -13.21 14.47
C VAL A 12 6.06 -14.30 15.08
N THR A 13 4.82 -13.98 15.46
CA THR A 13 3.91 -14.99 16.03
C THR A 13 3.51 -16.00 14.96
N PHE A 14 3.30 -15.57 13.71
CA PHE A 14 3.02 -16.49 12.60
C PHE A 14 4.19 -17.42 12.32
N THR A 15 5.44 -16.93 12.34
CA THR A 15 6.60 -17.81 12.12
C THR A 15 6.81 -18.81 13.25
N ILE A 16 6.59 -18.42 14.51
CA ILE A 16 6.68 -19.32 15.67
C ILE A 16 5.60 -20.40 15.58
N VAL A 17 4.34 -20.02 15.35
CA VAL A 17 3.22 -20.96 15.23
C VAL A 17 3.45 -21.92 14.07
N ALA A 18 3.89 -21.42 12.91
CA ALA A 18 4.21 -22.25 11.75
C ALA A 18 5.32 -23.26 12.06
N SER A 19 6.38 -22.83 12.75
CA SER A 19 7.50 -23.70 13.14
C SER A 19 7.04 -24.82 14.08
N LEU A 20 6.16 -24.52 15.05
CA LEU A 20 5.57 -25.52 15.94
C LEU A 20 4.70 -26.53 15.18
N PHE A 21 3.87 -26.07 14.24
CA PHE A 21 3.04 -26.95 13.41
C PHE A 21 3.88 -27.89 12.54
N ILE A 22 4.94 -27.37 11.90
CA ILE A 22 5.86 -28.17 11.09
C ILE A 22 6.58 -29.19 11.96
N PHE A 23 7.12 -28.77 13.10
CA PHE A 23 7.86 -29.65 14.00
C PHE A 23 6.98 -30.75 14.58
N SER A 24 5.76 -30.41 15.01
CA SER A 24 4.77 -31.38 15.50
C SER A 24 4.34 -32.36 14.40
N SER A 25 4.13 -31.89 13.17
CA SER A 25 3.75 -32.74 12.04
C SER A 25 4.88 -33.71 11.66
N VAL A 26 6.13 -33.23 11.60
CA VAL A 26 7.29 -34.07 11.29
C VAL A 26 7.52 -35.13 12.37
N ILE A 27 7.44 -34.76 13.66
CA ILE A 27 7.55 -35.75 14.76
C ILE A 27 6.45 -36.79 14.69
N ALA A 28 5.21 -36.39 14.41
CA ALA A 28 4.09 -37.30 14.29
C ALA A 28 4.24 -38.27 13.10
N LEU A 29 4.74 -37.80 11.96
CA LEU A 29 5.04 -38.64 10.80
C LEU A 29 6.18 -39.64 11.08
N LEU A 30 7.24 -39.22 11.78
CA LEU A 30 8.36 -40.09 12.12
C LEU A 30 8.02 -41.11 13.22
N SER A 31 7.17 -40.73 14.18
CA SER A 31 6.76 -41.59 15.30
C SER A 31 5.62 -42.54 14.93
N SER A 32 4.89 -42.26 13.85
CA SER A 32 3.79 -43.10 13.38
C SER A 32 4.33 -44.38 12.74
N SER A 33 4.73 -45.33 13.58
CA SER A 33 5.06 -46.72 13.23
C SER A 33 3.83 -47.56 12.84
N ASN A 34 2.62 -46.98 12.82
CA ASN A 34 1.37 -47.73 12.74
C ASN A 34 0.67 -47.55 11.39
N ASN A 35 0.29 -48.68 10.77
CA ASN A 35 -0.27 -48.83 9.41
C ASN A 35 -1.72 -48.30 9.24
N ASN A 36 -2.10 -47.24 9.95
CA ASN A 36 -3.43 -46.65 9.83
C ASN A 36 -3.44 -45.57 8.75
N SER A 37 -4.06 -45.89 7.60
CA SER A 37 -4.12 -45.06 6.40
C SER A 37 -4.74 -43.65 6.60
N ILE A 38 -5.41 -43.39 7.73
CA ILE A 38 -6.12 -42.14 8.00
C ILE A 38 -5.21 -41.08 8.65
N TYR A 39 -4.22 -41.47 9.45
CA TYR A 39 -3.36 -40.50 10.16
C TYR A 39 -2.32 -39.86 9.25
N PHE A 40 -1.83 -40.60 8.24
CA PHE A 40 -0.87 -40.09 7.27
C PHE A 40 -1.37 -38.83 6.51
N PRO A 41 -2.56 -38.81 5.88
CA PRO A 41 -3.03 -37.62 5.17
C PRO A 41 -3.30 -36.43 6.09
N LEU A 42 -3.71 -36.67 7.35
CA LEU A 42 -3.93 -35.61 8.34
C LEU A 42 -2.62 -34.87 8.69
N PHE A 43 -1.55 -35.61 9.00
CA PHE A 43 -0.27 -34.99 9.32
C PHE A 43 0.40 -34.34 8.10
N ALA A 44 0.29 -34.96 6.93
CA ALA A 44 0.76 -34.38 5.67
C ALA A 44 0.03 -33.06 5.35
N GLY A 45 -1.29 -33.01 5.54
CA GLY A 45 -2.07 -31.77 5.39
C GLY A 45 -1.64 -30.67 6.36
N SER A 46 -1.40 -31.02 7.63
CA SER A 46 -0.88 -30.09 8.63
C SER A 46 0.50 -29.53 8.28
N LEU A 47 1.35 -30.32 7.60
CA LEU A 47 2.67 -29.88 7.15
C LEU A 47 2.53 -28.78 6.09
N ILE A 48 1.66 -28.99 5.10
CA ILE A 48 1.39 -28.03 4.02
C ILE A 48 0.89 -26.71 4.61
N ILE A 49 -0.07 -26.76 5.55
CA ILE A 49 -0.59 -25.58 6.23
C ILE A 49 0.54 -24.86 6.99
N GLY A 50 1.41 -25.60 7.68
CA GLY A 50 2.58 -25.07 8.36
C GLY A 50 3.53 -24.32 7.42
N ILE A 51 3.84 -24.88 6.24
CA ILE A 51 4.68 -24.22 5.23
C ILE A 51 4.04 -22.93 4.75
N VAL A 52 2.73 -22.93 4.45
CA VAL A 52 2.01 -21.74 4.01
C VAL A 52 2.08 -20.63 5.07
N LEU A 53 1.83 -20.97 6.35
CA LEU A 53 1.95 -20.01 7.45
C LEU A 53 3.38 -19.48 7.63
N LEU A 54 4.39 -20.32 7.41
CA LEU A 54 5.80 -19.92 7.48
C LEU A 54 6.13 -18.89 6.40
N ILE A 55 5.71 -19.13 5.16
CA ILE A 55 5.91 -18.19 4.04
C ILE A 55 5.26 -16.84 4.36
N VAL A 56 4.01 -16.84 4.82
CA VAL A 56 3.29 -15.61 5.21
C VAL A 56 4.03 -14.88 6.35
N GLY A 57 4.52 -15.62 7.35
CA GLY A 57 5.28 -15.07 8.46
C GLY A 57 6.59 -14.40 8.01
N ILE A 58 7.36 -15.05 7.14
CA ILE A 58 8.61 -14.49 6.60
C ILE A 58 8.35 -13.22 5.79
N VAL A 59 7.36 -13.23 4.90
CA VAL A 59 6.97 -12.06 4.09
C VAL A 59 6.64 -10.88 4.99
N LYS A 60 5.91 -11.12 6.08
CA LYS A 60 5.49 -10.10 7.03
C LYS A 60 6.62 -9.55 7.91
N ILE A 61 7.66 -10.35 8.18
CA ILE A 61 8.86 -9.90 8.93
C ILE A 61 9.78 -9.05 8.05
N ASN A 62 9.94 -9.44 6.78
CA ASN A 62 10.81 -8.78 5.81
C ASN A 62 10.29 -7.43 5.31
N ASP A 63 9.10 -7.00 5.75
CA ASP A 63 8.58 -5.69 5.41
C ASP A 63 9.34 -4.55 6.11
N VAL A 64 9.35 -3.37 5.50
CA VAL A 64 10.10 -2.19 5.94
C VAL A 64 9.69 -1.78 7.36
N ASP A 65 10.67 -1.45 8.20
CA ASP A 65 10.45 -1.12 9.61
C ASP A 65 9.61 0.15 9.81
N TYR A 66 9.69 1.11 8.88
CA TYR A 66 9.00 2.40 8.94
C TYR A 66 8.47 2.79 7.56
N ARG A 67 7.18 3.11 7.45
CA ARG A 67 6.56 3.57 6.20
C ARG A 67 6.53 5.10 6.10
N PHE A 68 6.40 5.80 7.22
CA PHE A 68 6.35 7.27 7.22
C PHE A 68 7.35 7.88 8.20
N SER A 69 7.97 8.98 7.78
CA SER A 69 8.62 9.95 8.65
C SER A 69 7.97 11.30 8.46
N LEU A 70 7.33 11.81 9.51
CA LEU A 70 6.78 13.16 9.55
C LEU A 70 7.84 14.12 10.07
N THR A 71 8.28 15.06 9.24
CA THR A 71 9.22 16.12 9.60
C THR A 71 8.52 17.48 9.55
N ASN A 72 9.24 18.53 9.93
CA ASN A 72 8.72 19.90 9.80
C ASN A 72 8.61 20.35 8.34
N GLU A 73 9.31 19.70 7.41
CA GLU A 73 9.28 20.02 5.98
C GLU A 73 8.13 19.31 5.25
N GLY A 74 7.87 18.05 5.62
CA GLY A 74 6.89 17.25 4.92
C GLY A 74 6.67 15.84 5.47
N ILE A 75 6.03 15.04 4.62
CA ILE A 75 5.84 13.60 4.79
C ILE A 75 6.89 12.91 3.91
N HIS A 76 7.77 12.13 4.54
CA HIS A 76 8.66 11.22 3.81
C HIS A 76 8.07 9.83 3.88
N TYR A 77 7.79 9.25 2.72
CA TYR A 77 7.26 7.90 2.61
C TYR A 77 8.36 6.95 2.13
N PHE A 78 8.48 5.81 2.80
CA PHE A 78 9.49 4.78 2.53
C PHE A 78 8.82 3.46 2.15
N THR A 79 9.34 2.87 1.09
CA THR A 79 9.01 1.55 0.56
C THR A 79 10.26 0.71 0.43
N SER A 80 10.12 -0.61 0.25
CA SER A 80 11.25 -1.51 -0.01
C SER A 80 11.97 -1.18 -1.32
N ARG A 81 11.35 -0.38 -2.21
CA ARG A 81 11.85 0.00 -3.53
C ARG A 81 12.35 1.47 -3.59
N GLY A 82 12.38 2.17 -2.47
CA GLY A 82 12.77 3.57 -2.37
C GLY A 82 11.76 4.41 -1.61
N GLY A 83 11.71 5.71 -1.86
CA GLY A 83 10.77 6.60 -1.19
C GLY A 83 10.53 7.87 -1.99
N PHE A 84 9.65 8.71 -1.46
CA PHE A 84 9.41 10.06 -1.97
C PHE A 84 9.08 11.00 -0.81
N THR A 85 9.15 12.29 -1.09
CA THR A 85 8.82 13.34 -0.12
C THR A 85 7.66 14.18 -0.64
N ILE A 86 6.71 14.46 0.24
CA ILE A 86 5.63 15.41 0.02
C ILE A 86 5.80 16.57 0.98
N LEU A 87 6.04 17.78 0.47
CA LEU A 87 6.16 18.96 1.30
C LEU A 87 4.79 19.40 1.82
N TRP A 88 4.73 19.92 3.05
CA TRP A 88 3.46 20.37 3.63
C TRP A 88 2.78 21.48 2.82
N GLN A 89 3.58 22.32 2.16
CA GLN A 89 3.12 23.41 1.29
C GLN A 89 2.40 22.91 0.02
N ASP A 90 2.81 21.74 -0.49
CA ASP A 90 2.26 21.15 -1.71
C ASP A 90 0.90 20.50 -1.44
N ILE A 91 0.61 20.18 -0.17
CA ILE A 91 -0.63 19.52 0.21
C ILE A 91 -1.78 20.53 0.21
N GLN A 92 -2.77 20.29 -0.64
CA GLN A 92 -4.03 21.03 -0.63
C GLN A 92 -4.97 20.49 0.46
N ARG A 93 -5.30 19.20 0.38
CA ARG A 93 -6.26 18.52 1.25
C ARG A 93 -5.80 17.10 1.56
N ILE A 94 -6.17 16.63 2.75
CA ILE A 94 -5.98 15.25 3.19
C ILE A 94 -7.34 14.77 3.70
N ASP A 95 -7.86 13.66 3.14
CA ASP A 95 -9.12 13.06 3.58
C ASP A 95 -9.21 11.58 3.21
N ILE A 96 -10.26 10.90 3.68
CA ILE A 96 -10.60 9.54 3.25
C ILE A 96 -11.35 9.64 1.90
N PRO A 97 -10.86 9.00 0.82
CA PRO A 97 -11.55 9.00 -0.45
C PRO A 97 -12.81 8.14 -0.37
N LYS A 98 -13.87 8.59 -1.03
CA LYS A 98 -15.18 7.93 -1.05
C LYS A 98 -15.54 7.59 -2.49
N ILE A 99 -16.17 6.45 -2.68
CA ILE A 99 -16.70 6.04 -3.98
C ILE A 99 -18.21 5.80 -3.88
N ASN A 100 -18.91 6.09 -4.98
CA ASN A 100 -20.33 5.76 -5.10
C ASN A 100 -20.45 4.29 -5.52
N ASP A 101 -21.01 3.46 -4.65
CA ASP A 101 -21.36 2.08 -4.94
C ASP A 101 -22.89 1.99 -5.08
N GLY A 102 -23.37 2.23 -6.30
CA GLY A 102 -24.81 2.32 -6.59
C GLY A 102 -25.46 3.53 -5.91
N LEU A 103 -26.20 3.28 -4.82
CA LEU A 103 -26.92 4.30 -4.05
C LEU A 103 -26.23 4.66 -2.72
N GLU A 104 -25.13 3.98 -2.37
CA GLU A 104 -24.39 4.23 -1.13
C GLU A 104 -23.01 4.82 -1.40
N LEU A 105 -22.60 5.75 -0.54
CA LEU A 105 -21.24 6.30 -0.52
C LEU A 105 -20.39 5.45 0.41
N LYS A 106 -19.42 4.73 -0.14
CA LYS A 106 -18.52 3.87 0.63
C LYS A 106 -17.15 4.52 0.78
N ASP A 107 -16.63 4.48 2.00
CA ASP A 107 -15.28 4.94 2.31
C ASP A 107 -14.27 3.89 1.84
N LEU A 108 -13.26 4.32 1.09
CA LEU A 108 -12.17 3.47 0.65
C LEU A 108 -11.14 3.32 1.78
N PRO A 109 -10.49 2.15 1.95
CA PRO A 109 -9.49 1.90 3.00
C PRO A 109 -8.13 2.55 2.63
N TYR A 110 -8.16 3.83 2.30
CA TYR A 110 -7.03 4.64 1.87
C TYR A 110 -7.09 6.03 2.49
N ILE A 111 -5.95 6.70 2.60
CA ILE A 111 -5.87 8.14 2.83
C ILE A 111 -5.50 8.81 1.52
N GLY A 112 -6.39 9.67 1.03
CA GLY A 112 -6.19 10.48 -0.15
C GLY A 112 -5.50 11.80 0.19
N ILE A 113 -4.43 12.11 -0.53
CA ILE A 113 -3.76 13.41 -0.49
C ILE A 113 -3.92 14.09 -1.85
N ARG A 114 -4.50 15.29 -1.80
CA ARG A 114 -4.61 16.18 -2.95
C ARG A 114 -3.47 17.19 -2.91
N LEU A 115 -2.75 17.31 -4.02
CA LEU A 115 -1.58 18.17 -4.15
C LEU A 115 -1.90 19.38 -5.05
N ASN A 116 -1.41 20.56 -4.65
CA ASN A 116 -1.38 21.74 -5.49
C ASN A 116 -0.23 21.66 -6.50
N GLN A 117 0.94 21.19 -6.04
CA GLN A 117 2.15 21.05 -6.85
C GLN A 117 2.63 19.60 -6.80
N ARG A 118 2.79 18.99 -7.98
CA ARG A 118 3.20 17.58 -8.11
C ARG A 118 4.69 17.44 -8.35
N GLU A 119 5.37 18.49 -8.80
CA GLU A 119 6.75 18.43 -9.29
C GLU A 119 7.75 17.96 -8.23
N HIS A 120 7.63 18.46 -6.99
CA HIS A 120 8.50 18.05 -5.89
C HIS A 120 8.38 16.56 -5.57
N LEU A 121 7.16 16.01 -5.62
CA LEU A 121 6.94 14.58 -5.44
C LEU A 121 7.60 13.79 -6.58
N ILE A 122 7.30 14.14 -7.83
CA ILE A 122 7.81 13.39 -9.01
C ILE A 122 9.34 13.42 -9.07
N ASN A 123 9.94 14.56 -8.75
CA ASN A 123 11.39 14.73 -8.79
C ASN A 123 12.11 14.06 -7.60
N SER A 124 11.44 13.93 -6.44
CA SER A 124 12.01 13.24 -5.27
C SER A 124 11.80 11.73 -5.29
N ALA A 125 10.80 11.24 -6.03
CA ALA A 125 10.48 9.82 -6.13
C ALA A 125 11.49 9.07 -6.99
N SER A 126 11.97 7.92 -6.50
CA SER A 126 12.78 7.01 -7.31
C SER A 126 11.92 6.35 -8.40
N LEU A 127 12.53 6.01 -9.54
CA LEU A 127 11.84 5.33 -10.64
C LEU A 127 11.19 4.00 -10.20
N ALA A 128 11.87 3.26 -9.32
CA ALA A 128 11.34 2.02 -8.75
C ALA A 128 10.11 2.28 -7.86
N THR A 129 10.10 3.37 -7.09
CA THR A 129 8.93 3.77 -6.28
C THR A 129 7.75 4.15 -7.18
N LEU A 130 7.97 4.96 -8.22
CA LEU A 130 6.93 5.32 -9.19
C LEU A 130 6.33 4.09 -9.89
N SER A 131 7.17 3.10 -10.23
CA SER A 131 6.69 1.84 -10.83
C SER A 131 5.77 1.07 -9.88
N HIS A 132 6.09 1.06 -8.58
CA HIS A 132 5.27 0.41 -7.58
C HIS A 132 3.94 1.13 -7.39
N MET A 133 3.97 2.46 -7.26
CA MET A 133 2.77 3.28 -7.11
C MET A 133 1.85 3.19 -8.32
N LEU A 134 2.39 3.03 -9.53
CA LEU A 134 1.59 2.78 -10.74
C LEU A 134 0.76 1.49 -10.66
N LEU A 135 1.31 0.45 -10.02
CA LEU A 135 0.59 -0.81 -9.77
C LEU A 135 -0.49 -0.61 -8.71
N GLU A 136 -0.22 0.16 -7.65
CA GLU A 136 -1.22 0.51 -6.63
C GLU A 136 -2.37 1.34 -7.24
N GLN A 137 -2.06 2.31 -8.09
CA GLN A 137 -3.06 3.11 -8.81
C GLN A 137 -3.98 2.26 -9.70
N ARG A 138 -3.48 1.15 -10.26
CA ARG A 138 -4.28 0.25 -11.11
C ARG A 138 -5.51 -0.28 -10.37
N ALA A 139 -5.34 -0.69 -9.11
CA ALA A 139 -6.45 -1.20 -8.30
C ALA A 139 -7.52 -0.13 -8.08
N LEU A 140 -7.11 1.12 -7.80
CA LEU A 140 -8.01 2.26 -7.62
C LEU A 140 -8.75 2.63 -8.89
N ILE A 141 -8.06 2.61 -10.03
CA ILE A 141 -8.67 2.86 -11.35
C ILE A 141 -9.75 1.81 -11.65
N MET A 142 -9.45 0.54 -11.36
CA MET A 142 -10.41 -0.56 -11.55
C MET A 142 -11.68 -0.39 -10.70
N LEU A 143 -11.54 0.18 -9.50
CA LEU A 143 -12.67 0.51 -8.64
C LEU A 143 -13.51 1.66 -9.22
N THR A 144 -12.88 2.64 -9.86
CA THR A 144 -13.56 3.86 -10.34
C THR A 144 -14.27 3.71 -11.68
N ASP A 145 -13.76 2.83 -12.56
CA ASP A 145 -14.32 2.64 -13.89
C ASP A 145 -14.99 1.26 -13.98
N PRO A 146 -16.33 1.17 -13.96
CA PRO A 146 -17.04 -0.11 -14.06
C PRO A 146 -16.84 -0.81 -15.41
N ASN A 147 -16.40 -0.08 -16.45
CA ASN A 147 -16.07 -0.64 -17.76
C ASN A 147 -14.60 -1.05 -17.87
N SER A 148 -13.79 -0.80 -16.85
CA SER A 148 -12.40 -1.19 -16.86
C SER A 148 -12.26 -2.69 -16.58
N THR A 149 -12.01 -3.45 -17.65
CA THR A 149 -11.72 -4.88 -17.54
C THR A 149 -10.27 -5.11 -17.14
N LEU A 150 -9.97 -6.30 -16.60
CA LEU A 150 -8.61 -6.74 -16.21
C LEU A 150 -7.57 -6.73 -17.35
N TYR A 151 -8.01 -6.47 -18.59
CA TYR A 151 -7.21 -6.34 -19.82
C TYR A 151 -7.64 -5.14 -20.70
N GLY A 152 -8.38 -4.18 -20.14
CA GLY A 152 -8.97 -3.04 -20.88
C GLY A 152 -8.47 -1.69 -20.37
N ASN A 153 -9.38 -0.70 -20.23
CA ASN A 153 -9.00 0.69 -19.94
C ASN A 153 -8.20 0.90 -18.64
N ALA A 154 -8.34 0.02 -17.63
CA ALA A 154 -7.50 0.08 -16.42
C ALA A 154 -6.02 -0.23 -16.69
N ASP A 155 -5.74 -1.02 -17.73
CA ASP A 155 -4.40 -1.34 -18.19
C ASP A 155 -3.88 -0.32 -19.21
N ASN A 156 -4.73 0.59 -19.68
CA ASN A 156 -4.28 1.70 -20.50
C ASN A 156 -3.22 2.47 -19.70
N MET A 157 -2.02 2.52 -20.29
CA MET A 157 -0.89 3.20 -19.70
C MET A 157 -1.05 4.73 -19.75
N LEU A 158 -1.93 5.21 -20.64
CA LEU A 158 -2.17 6.62 -20.92
C LEU A 158 -3.67 6.88 -21.12
N TYR A 159 -4.19 7.87 -20.41
CA TYR A 159 -5.52 8.43 -20.59
C TYR A 159 -5.43 9.60 -21.58
N PRO A 160 -6.22 9.56 -22.68
CA PRO A 160 -6.02 10.44 -23.84
C PRO A 160 -6.29 11.93 -23.55
N ASN A 161 -7.10 12.24 -22.55
CA ASN A 161 -7.50 13.61 -22.22
C ASN A 161 -6.54 14.32 -21.27
N VAL A 162 -5.45 13.69 -20.86
CA VAL A 162 -4.50 14.25 -19.89
C VAL A 162 -3.20 14.63 -20.60
N LYS A 163 -2.93 15.94 -20.67
CA LYS A 163 -1.69 16.48 -21.22
C LYS A 163 -0.61 16.52 -20.14
N VAL A 164 0.51 15.85 -20.40
CA VAL A 164 1.68 15.90 -19.53
C VAL A 164 2.73 16.82 -20.14
N THR A 165 3.38 17.65 -19.32
CA THR A 165 4.47 18.54 -19.75
C THR A 165 5.61 17.74 -20.37
N HIS A 166 6.19 18.21 -21.47
CA HIS A 166 7.32 17.59 -22.17
C HIS A 166 8.58 17.36 -21.30
N LYS A 167 8.65 18.00 -20.12
CA LYS A 167 9.70 17.82 -19.09
C LYS A 167 9.76 16.39 -18.55
N TYR A 168 8.62 15.70 -18.50
CA TYR A 168 8.53 14.34 -17.96
C TYR A 168 8.38 13.33 -19.09
N GLN A 169 9.11 12.22 -19.00
CA GLN A 169 9.12 11.19 -20.04
C GLN A 169 8.99 9.79 -19.42
N GLY A 170 8.57 8.82 -20.25
CA GLY A 170 8.43 7.42 -19.86
C GLY A 170 7.54 7.23 -18.63
N LEU A 171 8.08 6.56 -17.61
CA LEU A 171 7.34 6.17 -16.40
C LEU A 171 6.81 7.37 -15.61
N GLN A 172 7.58 8.45 -15.51
CA GLN A 172 7.14 9.67 -14.82
C GLN A 172 5.94 10.29 -15.53
N ALA A 173 5.96 10.34 -16.86
CA ALA A 173 4.85 10.87 -17.64
C ALA A 173 3.59 10.00 -17.48
N MET A 174 3.74 8.67 -17.51
CA MET A 174 2.64 7.73 -17.28
C MET A 174 2.04 7.89 -15.88
N PHE A 175 2.88 8.01 -14.85
CA PHE A 175 2.41 8.20 -13.48
C PHE A 175 1.68 9.53 -13.29
N ILE A 176 2.20 10.63 -13.85
CA ILE A 176 1.50 11.92 -13.83
C ILE A 176 0.15 11.81 -14.56
N ASN A 177 0.12 11.14 -15.70
CA ASN A 177 -1.10 10.96 -16.48
C ASN A 177 -2.19 10.22 -15.68
N ARG A 178 -1.85 9.11 -15.01
CA ARG A 178 -2.76 8.37 -14.14
C ARG A 178 -3.14 9.13 -12.87
N MET A 179 -2.19 9.85 -12.28
CA MET A 179 -2.44 10.72 -11.14
C MET A 179 -3.51 11.77 -11.45
N HIS A 180 -3.43 12.39 -12.62
CA HIS A 180 -4.46 13.33 -13.09
C HIS A 180 -5.82 12.67 -13.27
N TYR A 181 -5.87 11.49 -13.88
CA TYR A 181 -7.13 10.75 -14.00
C TYR A 181 -7.77 10.45 -12.63
N LEU A 182 -6.97 10.00 -11.66
CA LEU A 182 -7.43 9.76 -10.29
C LEU A 182 -7.80 11.05 -9.56
N HIS A 183 -7.10 12.15 -9.83
CA HIS A 183 -7.46 13.46 -9.31
C HIS A 183 -8.83 13.90 -9.81
N ASP A 184 -9.13 13.69 -11.09
CA ASP A 184 -10.41 14.09 -11.68
C ASP A 184 -11.57 13.17 -11.27
N THR A 185 -11.31 11.88 -11.04
CA THR A 185 -12.33 10.88 -10.69
C THR A 185 -12.61 10.77 -9.19
N LEU A 186 -11.55 10.69 -8.37
CA LEU A 186 -11.65 10.52 -6.90
C LEU A 186 -11.33 11.79 -6.13
N GLY A 187 -10.70 12.79 -6.75
CA GLY A 187 -10.39 14.07 -6.11
C GLY A 187 -9.03 14.16 -5.43
N TYR A 188 -8.17 13.13 -5.55
CA TYR A 188 -6.86 13.04 -4.89
C TYR A 188 -5.76 12.53 -5.85
N ASP A 189 -4.51 12.87 -5.53
CA ASP A 189 -3.35 12.57 -6.36
C ASP A 189 -2.57 11.35 -5.85
N ILE A 190 -2.48 11.21 -4.52
CA ILE A 190 -1.74 10.14 -3.84
C ILE A 190 -2.67 9.42 -2.86
N TYR A 191 -2.48 8.12 -2.75
CA TYR A 191 -3.30 7.25 -1.92
C TYR A 191 -2.39 6.39 -1.06
N PHE A 192 -2.56 6.45 0.25
CA PHE A 192 -1.86 5.58 1.19
C PHE A 192 -2.82 4.50 1.70
N PRO A 193 -2.53 3.21 1.52
CA PRO A 193 -3.35 2.14 2.08
C PRO A 193 -3.46 2.25 3.60
N GLU A 194 -4.60 1.85 4.18
CA GLU A 194 -4.77 1.79 5.63
C GLU A 194 -3.74 0.88 6.32
N ASP A 195 -3.33 -0.20 5.64
CA ASP A 195 -2.35 -1.17 6.13
C ASP A 195 -0.96 -0.58 6.41
N ASP A 196 -0.61 0.54 5.75
CA ASP A 196 0.66 1.23 5.93
C ASP A 196 0.68 2.16 7.16
N LEU A 197 -0.49 2.47 7.71
CA LEU A 197 -0.65 3.40 8.84
C LEU A 197 -0.32 2.71 10.16
N ASP A 198 -0.08 3.49 11.22
CA ASP A 198 0.07 3.00 12.60
C ASP A 198 -1.24 3.02 13.41
N ARG A 199 -2.30 3.65 12.87
CA ARG A 199 -3.56 3.96 13.53
C ARG A 199 -4.70 4.01 12.52
N SER A 200 -5.93 4.23 13.00
CA SER A 200 -7.09 4.37 12.10
C SER A 200 -6.92 5.54 11.11
N PRO A 201 -7.47 5.46 9.88
CA PRO A 201 -7.34 6.52 8.88
C PRO A 201 -7.74 7.90 9.41
N ALA A 202 -8.83 7.99 10.18
CA ALA A 202 -9.32 9.24 10.75
C ALA A 202 -8.33 9.88 11.75
N GLU A 203 -7.74 9.08 12.64
CA GLU A 203 -6.74 9.57 13.59
C GLU A 203 -5.45 9.99 12.90
N PHE A 204 -5.05 9.28 11.85
CA PHE A 204 -3.86 9.63 11.06
C PHE A 204 -4.06 10.95 10.32
N ILE A 205 -5.24 11.16 9.73
CA ILE A 205 -5.59 12.45 9.11
C ILE A 205 -5.54 13.58 10.13
N ALA A 206 -6.07 13.38 11.33
CA ALA A 206 -6.00 14.37 12.40
C ALA A 206 -4.54 14.70 12.79
N LEU A 207 -3.66 13.69 12.83
CA LEU A 207 -2.22 13.88 13.05
C LEU A 207 -1.58 14.70 11.93
N LEU A 208 -1.79 14.33 10.66
CA LEU A 208 -1.22 15.03 9.52
C LEU A 208 -1.69 16.49 9.47
N ARG A 209 -2.97 16.74 9.76
CA ARG A 209 -3.52 18.11 9.83
C ARG A 209 -2.84 18.92 10.93
N LYS A 210 -2.58 18.33 12.11
CA LYS A 210 -1.82 19.01 13.19
C LYS A 210 -0.42 19.39 12.72
N PHE A 211 0.32 18.47 12.10
CA PHE A 211 1.67 18.78 11.56
C PHE A 211 1.61 19.90 10.51
N LYS A 212 0.67 19.82 9.56
CA LYS A 212 0.48 20.86 8.54
C LYS A 212 0.20 22.24 9.14
N THR A 213 -0.58 22.33 10.22
CA THR A 213 -0.87 23.61 10.89
C THR A 213 0.31 24.18 11.68
N HIS A 214 1.21 23.33 12.18
CA HIS A 214 2.39 23.76 12.93
C HIS A 214 3.59 24.07 12.04
N CYS A 215 3.53 23.70 10.75
CA CYS A 215 4.55 24.06 9.78
C CYS A 215 4.41 25.56 9.43
N PRO A 216 5.45 26.39 9.64
CA PRO A 216 5.44 27.75 9.14
C PRO A 216 5.35 27.69 7.61
N ARG A 217 4.33 28.30 7.03
CA ARG A 217 4.29 28.51 5.57
C ARG A 217 5.57 29.26 5.20
N SER A 218 6.50 28.60 4.51
CA SER A 218 7.59 29.33 3.87
C SER A 218 6.95 30.23 2.83
N VAL A 219 7.00 31.54 3.12
CA VAL A 219 6.60 32.62 2.22
C VAL A 219 7.50 32.62 1.00
#